data_AF-A0A0F5VLZ0-F1
#
_entry.id   AF-A0A0F5VLZ0-F1
#
_cell.length_a   1.000
_cell.length_b   1.000
_cell.length_c   1.000
_cell.angle_alpha   90.00
_cell.angle_beta   90.00
_cell.angle_gamma   90.00
#
_symmetry.space_group_name_H-M   'P 1'
#
loop_
_entity.id
_entity.type
_entity.pdbx_description
1 polymer ?
#
loop_
_entity_poly.entity_id
_entity_poly.type
_entity_poly.pdbx_seq_one_letter_code
_entity_poly.pdbx_strand_id
1 'polypeptide(L)'
;MKSTTRGTIAAVITGVAAAMGAAATPAAAVDTVPVPVPLDGIEKSLNVELPKVGGEIPLPMPGAPEGPQYVEGRLLPERVIPQLPVSGGLPGVGLRAPLPHLLGDDFDHVGVGTQASDLRTLAPGLSLDAPLTAPNADNFGLPEPKLPQVGVLTPVLQTVPAANLMMGPGL
;
A
#
# COMPACT_ATOMS: atom_id res chain seq x y z
N MET A 1 -25.54 4.32 55.99
CA MET A 1 -24.43 3.62 55.32
C MET A 1 -24.93 3.24 53.92
N LYS A 2 -24.74 4.12 52.91
CA LYS A 2 -23.74 4.05 51.81
C LYS A 2 -23.96 2.81 50.91
N SER A 3 -24.71 2.92 49.79
CA SER A 3 -24.32 3.42 48.45
C SER A 3 -23.14 2.65 47.84
N THR A 4 -23.41 1.45 47.31
CA THR A 4 -22.41 0.56 46.70
C THR A 4 -22.91 -0.05 45.38
N THR A 5 -23.52 0.77 44.52
CA THR A 5 -24.02 0.27 43.21
C THR A 5 -23.61 1.16 42.03
N ARG A 6 -23.11 2.39 42.29
CA ARG A 6 -22.73 3.32 41.22
C ARG A 6 -21.26 3.21 40.78
N GLY A 7 -20.40 2.54 41.55
CA GLY A 7 -18.96 2.41 41.22
C GLY A 7 -18.67 1.34 40.18
N THR A 8 -19.44 0.25 40.17
CA THR A 8 -19.15 -0.93 39.33
C THR A 8 -19.50 -0.71 37.86
N ILE A 9 -20.49 0.14 37.56
CA ILE A 9 -20.87 0.46 36.17
C ILE A 9 -19.84 1.40 35.53
N ALA A 10 -19.29 2.34 36.30
CA ALA A 10 -18.23 3.23 35.80
C ALA A 10 -16.95 2.45 35.44
N ALA A 11 -16.56 1.46 36.26
CA ALA A 11 -15.40 0.61 35.97
C ALA A 11 -15.58 -0.25 34.71
N VAL A 12 -16.79 -0.79 34.49
CA VAL A 12 -17.09 -1.60 33.29
C VAL A 12 -17.12 -0.75 32.03
N ILE A 13 -17.72 0.44 32.07
CA ILE A 13 -17.77 1.35 30.90
C ILE A 13 -16.36 1.85 30.55
N THR A 14 -15.51 2.12 31.55
CA THR A 14 -14.11 2.54 31.33
C THR A 14 -13.25 1.37 30.81
N GLY A 15 -13.51 0.14 31.26
CA GLY A 15 -12.82 -1.07 30.79
C GLY A 15 -13.16 -1.45 29.35
N VAL A 16 -14.42 -1.30 28.92
CA VAL A 16 -14.82 -1.55 27.52
C VAL A 16 -14.22 -0.50 26.58
N ALA A 17 -14.10 0.77 27.03
CA ALA A 17 -13.43 1.81 26.25
C ALA A 17 -11.92 1.57 26.10
N ALA A 18 -11.23 1.06 27.14
CA ALA A 18 -9.81 0.74 27.06
C ALA A 18 -9.51 -0.52 26.23
N ALA A 19 -10.36 -1.55 26.32
CA ALA A 19 -10.23 -2.77 25.51
C ALA A 19 -10.54 -2.52 24.02
N MET A 20 -11.44 -1.59 23.71
CA MET A 20 -11.66 -1.14 22.33
C MET A 20 -10.65 -0.09 21.87
N GLY A 21 -10.02 0.64 22.79
CA GLY A 21 -8.99 1.65 22.50
C GLY A 21 -7.63 1.08 22.10
N ALA A 22 -7.31 -0.16 22.50
CA ALA A 22 -6.07 -0.84 22.08
C ALA A 22 -6.16 -1.48 20.68
N ALA A 23 -7.38 -1.64 20.13
CA ALA A 23 -7.63 -2.18 18.79
C ALA A 23 -8.16 -1.13 17.80
N ALA A 24 -8.33 0.12 18.23
CA ALA A 24 -8.76 1.23 17.40
C ALA A 24 -7.58 2.16 17.12
N THR A 25 -6.66 1.72 16.24
CA THR A 25 -5.91 2.70 15.44
C THR A 25 -6.93 3.61 14.74
N PRO A 26 -6.82 4.95 14.89
CA PRO A 26 -7.80 5.86 14.36
C PRO A 26 -7.89 5.70 12.85
N ALA A 27 -9.11 5.45 12.36
CA ALA A 27 -9.49 5.40 10.95
C ALA A 27 -9.46 6.80 10.31
N ALA A 28 -8.32 7.47 10.39
CA ALA A 28 -8.00 8.64 9.58
C ALA A 28 -7.25 8.11 8.35
N ALA A 29 -7.93 8.07 7.20
CA ALA A 29 -7.36 7.67 5.89
C ALA A 29 -6.61 6.33 5.93
N VAL A 30 -7.34 5.22 5.92
CA VAL A 30 -6.73 3.89 5.93
C VAL A 30 -6.23 3.56 4.52
N ASP A 31 -5.01 3.98 4.20
CA ASP A 31 -4.32 3.61 2.96
C ASP A 31 -3.90 2.13 2.93
N THR A 32 -3.95 1.44 4.09
CA THR A 32 -3.53 0.05 4.28
C THR A 32 -4.45 -0.75 5.20
N VAL A 33 -4.77 -1.99 4.83
CA VAL A 33 -5.58 -2.90 5.65
C VAL A 33 -4.67 -3.80 6.49
N PRO A 34 -4.75 -3.76 7.84
CA PRO A 34 -4.01 -4.69 8.70
C PRO A 34 -4.53 -6.12 8.55
N VAL A 35 -3.62 -7.08 8.39
CA VAL A 35 -3.94 -8.52 8.33
C VAL A 35 -3.17 -9.24 9.45
N PRO A 36 -3.84 -9.59 10.57
CA PRO A 36 -3.22 -10.38 11.64
C PRO A 36 -3.14 -11.86 11.25
N VAL A 37 -2.03 -12.51 11.59
CA VAL A 37 -1.89 -13.98 11.48
C VAL A 37 -2.31 -14.61 12.82
N PRO A 38 -3.33 -15.50 12.86
CA PRO A 38 -3.84 -16.05 14.11
C PRO A 38 -2.91 -17.14 14.65
N LEU A 39 -1.98 -16.77 15.52
CA LEU A 39 -1.09 -17.71 16.23
C LEU A 39 -1.54 -18.03 17.67
N ASP A 40 -2.54 -17.29 18.17
CA ASP A 40 -3.10 -17.40 19.52
C ASP A 40 -3.61 -18.81 19.89
N GLY A 41 -4.06 -19.59 18.90
CA GLY A 41 -4.56 -20.94 19.12
C GLY A 41 -3.48 -21.94 19.53
N ILE A 42 -2.25 -21.71 19.05
CA ILE A 42 -1.08 -22.55 19.32
C ILE A 42 -0.47 -22.18 20.69
N GLU A 43 -0.40 -20.88 21.00
CA GLU A 43 0.07 -20.37 22.31
C GLU A 43 -0.76 -20.95 23.46
N LYS A 44 -2.09 -20.93 23.34
CA LYS A 44 -3.01 -21.44 24.36
C LYS A 44 -2.94 -22.95 24.57
N SER A 45 -2.48 -23.69 23.55
CA SER A 45 -2.42 -25.15 23.58
C SER A 45 -1.07 -25.67 24.07
N LEU A 46 0.02 -24.93 23.79
CA LEU A 46 1.39 -25.30 24.17
C LEU A 46 1.91 -24.53 25.40
N ASN A 47 1.16 -23.54 25.90
CA ASN A 47 1.51 -22.68 27.04
C ASN A 47 2.91 -22.04 26.88
N VAL A 48 3.23 -21.65 25.64
CA VAL A 48 4.46 -20.96 25.23
C VAL A 48 4.09 -19.66 24.52
N GLU A 49 4.91 -18.63 24.68
CA GLU A 49 4.75 -17.37 23.95
C GLU A 49 5.35 -17.50 22.54
N LEU A 50 4.56 -17.21 21.50
CA LEU A 50 4.99 -17.35 20.12
C LEU A 50 5.30 -15.98 19.50
N PRO A 51 6.13 -15.97 18.43
CA PRO A 51 6.37 -14.74 17.68
C PRO A 51 5.08 -14.19 17.07
N LYS A 52 4.87 -12.88 17.16
CA LYS A 52 3.72 -12.19 16.53
C LYS A 52 4.08 -11.79 15.10
N VAL A 53 3.20 -12.11 14.15
CA VAL A 53 3.34 -11.76 12.72
C VAL A 53 2.13 -10.94 12.28
N GLY A 54 2.39 -9.76 11.71
CA GLY A 54 1.37 -8.87 11.15
C GLY A 54 1.76 -8.39 9.75
N GLY A 55 0.77 -8.23 8.89
CA GLY A 55 0.94 -7.67 7.55
C GLY A 55 0.07 -6.42 7.33
N GLU A 56 0.48 -5.59 6.39
CA GLU A 56 -0.26 -4.41 5.93
C GLU A 56 -0.45 -4.50 4.42
N ILE A 57 -1.70 -4.45 3.94
CA ILE A 57 -2.01 -4.49 2.50
C ILE A 57 -2.49 -3.12 2.03
N PRO A 58 -1.73 -2.42 1.19
CA PRO A 58 -2.10 -1.11 0.66
C PRO A 58 -3.18 -1.20 -0.42
N LEU A 59 -4.02 -0.16 -0.51
CA LEU A 59 -5.07 -0.07 -1.51
C LEU A 59 -4.61 0.73 -2.73
N PRO A 60 -4.66 0.17 -3.96
CA PRO A 60 -4.34 0.92 -5.16
C PRO A 60 -5.45 1.92 -5.50
N MET A 61 -5.06 3.17 -5.73
CA MET A 61 -5.92 4.28 -6.13
C MET A 61 -5.51 4.77 -7.53
N PRO A 62 -6.39 4.67 -8.54
CA PRO A 62 -6.14 5.24 -9.85
C PRO A 62 -6.23 6.77 -9.82
N GLY A 63 -5.31 7.43 -10.52
CA GLY A 63 -5.31 8.87 -10.76
C GLY A 63 -6.01 9.26 -12.06
N ALA A 64 -5.79 10.49 -12.52
CA ALA A 64 -6.29 10.96 -13.80
C ALA A 64 -5.35 10.51 -14.94
N PRO A 65 -5.88 9.91 -16.04
CA PRO A 65 -5.05 9.57 -17.20
C PRO A 65 -4.34 10.77 -17.78
N GLU A 66 -3.10 10.58 -18.24
CA GLU A 66 -2.38 11.61 -18.99
C GLU A 66 -2.95 11.67 -20.41
N GLY A 67 -3.67 12.75 -20.73
CA GLY A 67 -4.43 12.90 -21.98
C GLY A 67 -3.61 12.77 -23.27
N PRO A 68 -4.29 12.71 -24.43
CA PRO A 68 -3.65 12.54 -25.72
C PRO A 68 -2.73 13.72 -26.03
N GLN A 69 -1.50 13.42 -26.44
CA GLN A 69 -0.52 14.40 -26.92
C GLN A 69 -0.42 14.31 -28.43
N TYR A 70 -0.76 15.40 -29.12
CA TYR A 70 -0.62 15.51 -30.57
C TYR A 70 0.79 15.96 -30.91
N VAL A 71 1.44 15.22 -31.81
CA VAL A 71 2.81 15.50 -32.24
C VAL A 71 2.79 15.78 -33.73
N GLU A 72 3.60 16.74 -34.15
CA GLU A 72 3.72 17.11 -35.56
C GLU A 72 4.15 15.91 -36.43
N GLY A 73 3.56 15.79 -37.61
CA GLY A 73 3.82 14.70 -38.54
C GLY A 73 3.12 13.36 -38.23
N ARG A 74 2.39 13.26 -37.10
CA ARG A 74 1.52 12.12 -36.79
C ARG A 74 0.06 12.48 -37.00
N LEU A 75 -0.72 11.54 -37.53
CA LEU A 75 -2.17 11.71 -37.66
C LEU A 75 -2.92 11.28 -36.40
N LEU A 76 -2.31 10.41 -35.61
CA LEU A 76 -2.85 9.95 -34.34
C LEU A 76 -2.03 10.56 -33.19
N PRO A 77 -2.66 10.79 -32.03
CA PRO A 77 -1.93 11.18 -30.82
C PRO A 77 -0.85 10.16 -30.48
N GLU A 78 0.25 10.61 -29.92
CA GLU A 78 1.33 9.74 -29.45
C GLU A 78 0.84 8.76 -28.36
N ARG A 79 -0.23 9.12 -27.63
CA ARG A 79 -0.83 8.32 -26.56
C ARG A 79 -2.28 8.01 -26.91
N VAL A 80 -2.49 7.05 -27.80
CA VAL A 80 -3.83 6.58 -28.19
C VAL A 80 -4.50 5.87 -27.04
N ILE A 81 -3.74 5.03 -26.31
CA ILE A 81 -4.13 4.58 -24.97
C ILE A 81 -3.25 5.34 -23.97
N PRO A 82 -3.84 6.26 -23.18
CA PRO A 82 -3.08 7.07 -22.23
C PRO A 82 -2.54 6.21 -21.10
N GLN A 83 -1.40 6.62 -20.54
CA GLN A 83 -0.91 6.04 -19.29
C GLN A 83 -1.80 6.51 -18.14
N LEU A 84 -2.14 5.58 -17.25
CA LEU A 84 -2.91 5.86 -16.04
C LEU A 84 -1.97 5.87 -14.83
N PRO A 85 -1.76 7.01 -14.17
CA PRO A 85 -1.11 7.02 -12.87
C PRO A 85 -1.90 6.19 -11.87
N VAL A 86 -1.21 5.31 -11.16
CA VAL A 86 -1.76 4.53 -10.06
C VAL A 86 -0.87 4.79 -8.85
N SER A 87 -1.45 5.34 -7.80
CA SER A 87 -0.81 5.43 -6.48
C SER A 87 -1.30 4.27 -5.63
N GLY A 88 -0.42 3.62 -4.91
CA GLY A 88 -0.76 2.61 -3.93
C GLY A 88 0.40 2.49 -2.95
N GLY A 89 0.60 1.28 -2.43
CA GLY A 89 1.75 1.00 -1.58
C GLY A 89 2.39 -0.35 -1.89
N LEU A 90 3.55 -0.56 -1.30
CA LEU A 90 4.17 -1.84 -1.05
C LEU A 90 3.67 -2.39 0.29
N PRO A 91 3.41 -3.70 0.39
CA PRO A 91 2.95 -4.29 1.64
C PRO A 91 3.99 -4.19 2.75
N GLY A 92 3.51 -4.00 3.97
CA GLY A 92 4.30 -4.06 5.19
C GLY A 92 4.26 -5.45 5.80
N VAL A 93 5.32 -5.85 6.48
CA VAL A 93 5.36 -7.07 7.30
C VAL A 93 6.18 -6.82 8.56
N GLY A 94 5.69 -7.31 9.69
CA GLY A 94 6.39 -7.24 10.97
C GLY A 94 6.45 -8.60 11.63
N LEU A 95 7.62 -8.92 12.21
CA LEU A 95 7.84 -10.07 13.07
C LEU A 95 8.37 -9.57 14.41
N ARG A 96 7.72 -9.98 15.50
CA ARG A 96 8.20 -9.75 16.87
C ARG A 96 8.42 -11.08 17.54
N ALA A 97 9.61 -11.30 18.08
CA ALA A 97 9.96 -12.51 18.82
C ALA A 97 10.20 -12.18 20.30
N PRO A 98 9.67 -12.99 21.23
CA PRO A 98 9.95 -12.86 22.64
C PRO A 98 11.40 -13.26 22.96
N LEU A 99 12.02 -12.54 23.89
CA LEU A 99 13.35 -12.76 24.44
C LEU A 99 13.20 -13.05 25.94
N PRO A 100 13.49 -14.29 26.38
CA PRO A 100 13.37 -14.65 27.79
C PRO A 100 14.47 -14.01 28.63
N HIS A 101 14.12 -13.50 29.81
CA HIS A 101 15.12 -13.09 30.80
C HIS A 101 15.75 -14.33 31.47
N LEU A 102 17.06 -14.31 31.67
CA LEU A 102 17.77 -15.42 32.33
C LEU A 102 17.53 -15.49 33.85
N LEU A 103 17.04 -14.39 34.46
CA LEU A 103 16.90 -14.23 35.92
C LEU A 103 15.51 -13.71 36.36
N GLY A 104 14.48 -13.75 35.50
CA GLY A 104 13.13 -13.26 35.83
C GLY A 104 12.04 -13.88 34.95
N ASP A 105 10.78 -13.73 35.37
CA ASP A 105 9.59 -14.29 34.69
C ASP A 105 9.07 -13.41 33.53
N ASP A 106 9.72 -12.27 33.26
CA ASP A 106 9.31 -11.31 32.23
C ASP A 106 9.96 -11.62 30.86
N PHE A 107 9.34 -11.14 29.77
CA PHE A 107 9.86 -11.27 28.40
C PHE A 107 10.11 -9.91 27.77
N ASP A 108 11.30 -9.68 27.22
CA ASP A 108 11.57 -8.55 26.32
C ASP A 108 11.25 -8.94 24.88
N HIS A 109 11.18 -7.99 23.95
CA HIS A 109 10.87 -8.30 22.55
C HIS A 109 11.89 -7.68 21.59
N VAL A 110 12.26 -8.46 20.57
CA VAL A 110 12.98 -7.97 19.39
C VAL A 110 12.08 -8.06 18.16
N GLY A 111 12.07 -7.00 17.37
CA GLY A 111 11.24 -6.87 16.19
C GLY A 111 12.05 -6.50 14.96
N VAL A 112 11.68 -7.10 13.83
CA VAL A 112 12.06 -6.67 12.48
C VAL A 112 10.76 -6.34 11.76
N GLY A 113 10.70 -5.21 11.08
CA GLY A 113 9.56 -4.90 10.26
C GLY A 113 9.88 -3.99 9.08
N THR A 114 9.16 -4.20 7.99
CA THR A 114 9.04 -3.24 6.89
C THR A 114 7.65 -2.63 6.99
N GLN A 115 7.58 -1.30 7.03
CA GLN A 115 6.30 -0.61 7.00
C GLN A 115 5.75 -0.61 5.57
N ALA A 116 4.43 -0.56 5.42
CA ALA A 116 3.87 -0.26 4.12
C ALA A 116 4.46 1.05 3.60
N SER A 117 4.90 1.04 2.34
CA SER A 117 5.62 2.18 1.73
C SER A 117 4.89 2.63 0.49
N ASP A 118 4.87 3.93 0.20
CA ASP A 118 4.18 4.43 -0.99
C ASP A 118 4.80 3.90 -2.29
N LEU A 119 3.93 3.55 -3.24
CA LEU A 119 4.26 3.15 -4.60
C LEU A 119 3.51 4.05 -5.58
N ARG A 120 4.25 4.76 -6.43
CA ARG A 120 3.70 5.47 -7.58
C ARG A 120 4.08 4.73 -8.85
N THR A 121 3.08 4.42 -9.66
CA THR A 121 3.30 3.76 -10.95
C THR A 121 2.50 4.41 -12.07
N LEU A 122 2.94 4.22 -13.31
CA LEU A 122 2.16 4.51 -14.51
C LEU A 122 1.76 3.18 -15.15
N ALA A 123 0.47 2.98 -15.41
CA ALA A 123 -0.01 1.83 -16.18
C ALA A 123 0.55 1.89 -17.62
N PRO A 124 0.75 0.73 -18.26
CA PRO A 124 1.19 0.69 -19.66
C PRO A 124 0.27 1.51 -20.56
N GLY A 125 0.88 2.20 -21.54
CA GLY A 125 0.17 2.95 -22.57
C GLY A 125 0.47 2.42 -23.97
N LEU A 126 -0.24 2.95 -24.97
CA LEU A 126 -0.07 2.55 -26.37
C LEU A 126 0.01 3.76 -27.29
N SER A 127 1.00 3.74 -28.17
CA SER A 127 1.19 4.66 -29.29
C SER A 127 0.93 3.95 -30.60
N LEU A 128 0.14 4.57 -31.46
CA LEU A 128 -0.19 4.09 -32.80
C LEU A 128 -0.07 5.26 -33.75
N ASP A 129 0.46 5.01 -34.95
CA ASP A 129 0.54 6.02 -36.01
C ASP A 129 0.01 5.42 -37.32
N ALA A 130 -0.77 6.22 -38.02
CA ALA A 130 -1.38 5.83 -39.28
C ALA A 130 -0.33 5.77 -40.39
N PRO A 131 -0.53 4.95 -41.44
CA PRO A 131 0.42 4.82 -42.55
C PRO A 131 0.35 6.00 -43.54
N LEU A 132 0.04 7.21 -43.07
CA LEU A 132 -0.10 8.41 -43.89
C LEU A 132 0.60 9.61 -43.22
N THR A 133 1.27 10.44 -44.01
CA THR A 133 1.86 11.71 -43.54
C THR A 133 0.78 12.76 -43.28
N ALA A 134 1.20 13.89 -42.70
CA ALA A 134 0.39 15.10 -42.73
C ALA A 134 0.15 15.58 -44.18
N PRO A 135 -0.91 16.37 -44.43
CA PRO A 135 -1.13 17.02 -45.73
C PRO A 135 0.11 17.76 -46.24
N ASN A 136 0.56 17.44 -47.46
CA ASN A 136 1.76 18.02 -48.05
C ASN A 136 1.39 19.14 -49.05
N ALA A 137 1.80 20.38 -48.77
CA ALA A 137 1.53 21.52 -49.65
C ALA A 137 2.18 21.38 -51.04
N ASP A 138 3.32 20.69 -51.13
CA ASP A 138 4.03 20.44 -52.39
C ASP A 138 3.37 19.35 -53.24
N ASN A 139 2.38 18.63 -52.68
CA ASN A 139 1.62 17.58 -53.34
C ASN A 139 0.11 17.89 -53.32
N PHE A 140 -0.28 19.14 -53.58
CA PHE A 140 -1.68 19.59 -53.61
C PHE A 140 -2.46 19.30 -52.31
N GLY A 141 -1.78 19.24 -51.17
CA GLY A 141 -2.36 18.89 -49.88
C GLY A 141 -2.60 17.39 -49.68
N LEU A 142 -2.21 16.53 -50.63
CA LEU A 142 -2.38 15.08 -50.52
C LEU A 142 -1.33 14.49 -49.56
N PRO A 143 -1.74 13.61 -48.63
CA PRO A 143 -0.82 12.89 -47.77
C PRO A 143 -0.10 11.77 -48.54
N GLU A 144 1.13 11.48 -48.14
CA GLU A 144 1.95 10.42 -48.70
C GLU A 144 1.92 9.17 -47.80
N PRO A 145 2.14 7.97 -48.35
CA PRO A 145 2.24 6.76 -47.54
C PRO A 145 3.52 6.76 -46.70
N LYS A 146 3.40 6.39 -45.43
CA LYS A 146 4.54 6.11 -44.52
C LYS A 146 4.35 4.77 -43.83
N LEU A 147 5.43 4.23 -43.25
CA LEU A 147 5.34 3.01 -42.45
C LEU A 147 4.48 3.26 -41.20
N PRO A 148 3.54 2.35 -40.87
CA PRO A 148 2.79 2.44 -39.62
C PRO A 148 3.74 2.21 -38.44
N GLN A 149 3.49 2.90 -37.33
CA GLN A 149 4.29 2.76 -36.11
C GLN A 149 3.41 2.29 -34.96
N VAL A 150 3.94 1.39 -34.14
CA VAL A 150 3.31 0.92 -32.90
C VAL A 150 4.35 0.97 -31.80
N GLY A 151 3.99 1.58 -30.67
CA GLY A 151 4.84 1.67 -29.49
C GLY A 151 4.07 1.27 -28.25
N VAL A 152 4.68 0.46 -27.39
CA VAL A 152 4.15 0.17 -26.05
C VAL A 152 4.92 1.03 -25.07
N LEU A 153 4.19 1.83 -24.28
CA LEU A 153 4.78 2.65 -23.23
C LEU A 153 4.92 1.79 -21.98
N THR A 154 6.16 1.57 -21.55
CA THR A 154 6.47 0.73 -20.39
C THR A 154 6.09 1.44 -19.09
N PRO A 155 5.58 0.71 -18.09
CA PRO A 155 5.27 1.28 -16.79
C PRO A 155 6.52 1.81 -16.08
N VAL A 156 6.38 2.89 -15.34
CA VAL A 156 7.43 3.45 -14.47
C VAL A 156 7.06 3.15 -13.02
N LEU A 157 8.00 2.67 -12.21
CA LEU A 157 7.80 2.35 -10.79
C LEU A 157 8.67 3.26 -9.92
N GLN A 158 8.07 3.91 -8.93
CA GLN A 158 8.76 4.76 -7.97
C GLN A 158 8.33 4.42 -6.54
N THR A 159 9.30 4.09 -5.68
CA THR A 159 9.07 3.73 -4.26
C THR A 159 10.25 4.19 -3.40
N VAL A 160 10.02 4.32 -2.10
CA VAL A 160 11.07 4.50 -1.09
C VAL A 160 10.83 3.47 0.02
N PRO A 161 11.37 2.25 -0.09
CA PRO A 161 11.12 1.19 0.89
C PRO A 161 11.93 1.44 2.17
N ALA A 162 11.30 1.25 3.33
CA ALA A 162 11.96 1.36 4.63
C ALA A 162 11.87 0.05 5.43
N ALA A 163 12.93 -0.23 6.20
CA ALA A 163 13.00 -1.35 7.12
C ALA A 163 13.50 -0.85 8.48
N ASN A 164 12.87 -1.33 9.56
CA ASN A 164 13.16 -0.93 10.91
C ASN A 164 13.50 -2.15 11.78
N LEU A 165 14.47 -1.95 12.67
CA LEU A 165 14.77 -2.84 13.78
C LEU A 165 14.25 -2.19 15.06
N MET A 166 13.51 -2.95 15.85
CA MET A 166 12.92 -2.46 17.09
C MET A 166 13.30 -3.38 18.24
N MET A 167 13.62 -2.79 19.38
CA MET A 167 13.77 -3.47 20.67
C MET A 167 12.90 -2.72 21.66
N GLY A 168 12.13 -3.43 22.47
CA GLY A 168 11.22 -2.81 23.42
C GLY A 168 11.10 -3.62 24.70
N PRO A 169 10.87 -2.95 25.84
CA PRO A 169 10.59 -3.61 27.10
C PRO A 169 9.26 -4.37 27.05
N GLY A 170 9.17 -5.47 27.78
CA GLY A 170 7.96 -6.28 27.91
C GLY A 170 6.75 -5.58 28.52
N LEU A 171 5.56 -5.94 28.02
CA LEU A 171 4.30 -6.13 28.76
C LEU A 171 3.62 -7.40 28.26
#